data_AF-A0A2E4FN16-F1
#
_entry.id   AF-A0A2E4FN16-F1
#
_cell.length_a   1.000
_cell.length_b   1.000
_cell.length_c   1.000
_cell.angle_alpha   90.00
_cell.angle_beta   90.00
_cell.angle_gamma   90.00
#
_symmetry.space_group_name_H-M   'P 1'
#
loop_
_entity.id
_entity.type
_entity.pdbx_description
1 polymer ?
#
loop_
_entity_poly.entity_id
_entity_poly.type
_entity_poly.pdbx_seq_one_letter_code
_entity_poly.pdbx_strand_id
1 'polypeptide(L)'
;MRAGLRLDVFVDDADGAPVTDLRRGNFVVDQGGTLGRIIDAELVEWSLRLVILLEDSDRFAGYLAHLRNGLPRFVDGLPEGSEVELVFFAAVGPASLSGLVT
;
A
#
# COMPACT_ATOMS: atom_id res chain seq x y z
N MET A 1 23.48 22.40 7.10
CA MET A 1 22.16 21.89 6.68
C MET A 1 21.15 22.25 7.76
N ARG A 2 20.02 22.86 7.43
CA ARG A 2 18.90 22.99 8.38
C ARG A 2 18.05 21.73 8.24
N ALA A 3 17.86 20.97 9.31
CA ALA A 3 16.94 19.85 9.31
C ALA A 3 15.51 20.40 9.17
N GLY A 4 14.77 19.90 8.18
CA GLY A 4 13.34 20.12 8.04
C GLY A 4 12.57 18.94 8.61
N LEU A 5 11.37 19.18 9.14
CA LEU A 5 10.43 18.13 9.52
C LEU A 5 9.48 17.90 8.34
N ARG A 6 9.31 16.64 7.92
CA ARG A 6 8.23 16.24 7.00
C ARG A 6 7.07 15.73 7.84
N LEU A 7 5.87 16.22 7.55
CA LEU A 7 4.63 15.80 8.18
C LEU A 7 3.68 15.39 7.07
N ASP A 8 3.15 14.16 7.14
CA ASP A 8 2.09 13.71 6.27
C ASP A 8 0.76 13.85 7.01
N VAL A 9 -0.23 14.44 6.36
CA VAL A 9 -1.53 14.77 6.96
C VAL A 9 -2.65 14.27 6.06
N PHE A 10 -3.70 13.73 6.67
CA PHE A 10 -4.92 13.30 6.00
C PHE A 10 -6.04 14.23 6.47
N VAL A 11 -6.79 14.78 5.53
CA VAL A 11 -7.88 15.73 5.80
C VAL A 11 -9.09 15.28 5.00
N ASP A 12 -10.18 15.03 5.71
CA ASP A 12 -11.47 14.70 5.12
C ASP A 12 -12.43 15.90 5.26
N ASP A 13 -13.34 16.04 4.31
CA ASP A 13 -14.43 17.02 4.37
C ASP A 13 -15.56 16.55 5.31
N ALA A 14 -16.65 17.32 5.36
CA ALA A 14 -17.79 17.04 6.23
C ALA A 14 -18.52 15.73 5.88
N ASP A 15 -18.40 15.26 4.63
CA ASP A 15 -19.01 14.03 4.14
C ASP A 15 -18.05 12.83 4.22
N GLY A 16 -16.80 13.06 4.67
CA GLY A 16 -15.75 12.05 4.79
C GLY A 16 -14.97 11.81 3.49
N ALA A 17 -15.09 12.70 2.50
CA ALA A 17 -14.29 12.62 1.29
C ALA A 17 -12.91 13.30 1.49
N PRO A 18 -11.82 12.74 0.96
CA PRO A 18 -10.50 13.34 1.08
C PRO A 18 -10.42 14.72 0.41
N VAL A 19 -9.85 15.71 1.11
CA VAL A 19 -9.58 17.04 0.56
C VAL A 19 -8.23 17.03 -0.15
N THR A 20 -8.24 17.14 -1.48
CA THR A 20 -7.03 16.96 -2.32
C THR A 20 -6.41 18.25 -2.84
N ASP A 21 -6.97 19.42 -2.52
CA ASP A 21 -6.55 20.72 -3.08
C ASP A 21 -5.93 21.68 -2.04
N LEU A 22 -5.59 21.16 -0.85
CA LEU A 22 -4.92 21.92 0.19
C LEU A 22 -3.57 22.45 -0.29
N ARG A 23 -3.31 23.71 0.07
CA ARG A 23 -2.09 24.44 -0.27
C ARG A 23 -1.37 24.85 1.02
N ARG A 24 -0.13 25.29 0.89
CA ARG A 24 0.69 25.78 2.01
C ARG A 24 -0.05 26.76 2.95
N GLY A 25 -0.87 27.65 2.39
CA GLY A 25 -1.61 28.67 3.15
C GLY A 25 -2.73 28.11 4.03
N ASN A 26 -3.13 26.84 3.83
CA ASN A 26 -4.15 26.16 4.62
C ASN A 26 -3.59 25.57 5.92
N PHE A 27 -2.28 25.60 6.11
CA PHE A 27 -1.61 24.97 7.25
C PHE A 27 -0.94 26.01 8.15
N VAL A 28 -1.00 25.75 9.46
CA VAL A 28 -0.22 26.46 10.48
C VAL A 28 0.51 25.41 11.30
N VAL A 29 1.82 25.55 11.45
CA VAL A 29 2.62 24.69 12.33
C VAL A 29 2.99 25.51 13.55
N ASP A 30 2.53 25.09 14.72
CA ASP A 30 2.93 25.65 16.01
C ASP A 30 3.76 24.60 16.77
N GLN A 31 4.97 24.97 17.16
CA GLN A 31 5.85 24.17 18.00
C GLN A 31 6.09 24.92 19.32
N GLY A 32 5.24 24.65 20.32
CA GLY A 32 5.40 25.21 21.66
C GLY A 32 5.26 26.73 21.72
N GLY A 33 4.32 27.31 20.97
CA GLY A 33 4.09 28.75 20.85
C GLY A 33 4.97 29.44 19.79
N THR A 34 5.81 28.68 19.08
CA THR A 34 6.63 29.21 17.99
C THR A 34 6.05 28.77 16.65
N LEU A 35 5.64 29.74 15.83
CA LEU A 35 5.14 29.46 14.49
C LEU A 35 6.27 29.00 13.57
N GLY A 36 6.12 27.79 13.06
CA GLY A 36 7.00 27.18 12.08
C GLY A 36 6.77 27.77 10.69
N ARG A 37 7.87 27.92 9.93
CA ARG A 37 7.79 28.26 8.50
C ARG A 37 7.53 27.00 7.69
N ILE A 38 6.38 26.93 7.05
CA ILE A 38 6.08 25.88 6.07
C ILE A 38 6.84 26.20 4.79
N ILE A 39 7.70 25.28 4.35
CA ILE A 39 8.51 25.46 3.15
C ILE A 39 7.69 25.07 1.92
N ASP A 40 7.02 23.92 2.00
CA ASP A 40 6.26 23.33 0.90
C ASP A 40 5.04 22.56 1.43
N ALA A 41 4.06 22.34 0.55
CA ALA A 41 2.91 21.48 0.77
C ALA A 41 2.42 20.96 -0.59
N GLU A 42 2.45 19.65 -0.76
CA GLU A 42 2.08 18.95 -1.99
C GLU A 42 1.05 17.86 -1.67
N LEU A 43 0.15 17.60 -2.62
CA LEU A 43 -0.66 16.39 -2.57
C LEU A 43 0.29 15.21 -2.79
N VAL A 44 0.28 14.27 -1.84
CA VAL A 44 1.14 13.10 -1.94
C VAL A 44 0.37 11.98 -2.63
N GLU A 45 0.78 11.67 -3.85
CA GLU A 45 0.31 10.50 -4.59
C GLU A 45 1.32 9.36 -4.40
N TRP A 46 1.05 8.47 -3.43
CA TRP A 46 1.91 7.31 -3.21
C TRP A 46 1.55 6.18 -4.18
N SER A 47 2.40 5.97 -5.19
CA SER A 47 2.46 4.67 -5.87
C SER A 47 2.94 3.60 -4.89
N LEU A 48 2.25 2.47 -4.82
CA LEU A 48 2.62 1.36 -3.95
C LEU A 48 3.42 0.31 -4.74
N ARG A 49 4.40 -0.33 -4.11
CA ARG A 49 5.01 -1.56 -4.63
C ARG A 49 4.60 -2.74 -3.75
N LEU A 50 3.77 -3.63 -4.28
CA LEU A 50 3.22 -4.78 -3.56
C LEU A 50 3.78 -6.09 -4.11
N VAL A 51 4.07 -7.02 -3.20
CA VAL A 51 4.32 -8.43 -3.54
C VAL A 51 3.23 -9.26 -2.87
N ILE A 52 2.45 -9.98 -3.68
CA ILE A 52 1.37 -10.84 -3.21
C ILE A 52 1.82 -12.29 -3.35
N LEU A 53 2.01 -12.95 -2.22
CA LEU A 53 2.37 -14.35 -2.15
C LEU A 53 1.10 -15.21 -2.13
N LEU A 54 0.93 -16.07 -3.12
CA LEU A 54 -0.21 -16.96 -3.26
C LEU A 54 0.23 -18.41 -3.10
N GLU A 55 -0.37 -19.11 -2.13
CA GLU A 55 -0.16 -20.55 -2.01
C GLU A 55 -0.96 -21.27 -3.10
N ASP A 56 -0.25 -21.96 -3.99
CA ASP A 56 -0.80 -22.76 -5.09
C ASP A 56 -0.73 -24.24 -4.76
N SER A 57 -1.52 -24.65 -3.76
CA SER A 57 -1.71 -26.05 -3.41
C SER A 57 -3.17 -26.46 -3.56
N ASP A 58 -3.44 -27.75 -3.78
CA ASP A 58 -4.80 -28.29 -3.88
C ASP A 58 -5.65 -27.96 -2.65
N ARG A 59 -5.02 -27.75 -1.49
CA ARG A 59 -5.66 -27.34 -0.23
C ARG A 59 -6.32 -25.96 -0.34
N PHE A 60 -5.83 -25.10 -1.22
CA PHE A 60 -6.30 -23.73 -1.45
C PHE A 60 -7.06 -23.55 -2.77
N ALA A 61 -7.39 -24.63 -3.48
CA ALA A 61 -8.12 -24.56 -4.75
C ALA A 61 -9.45 -23.77 -4.65
N GLY A 62 -10.18 -23.89 -3.53
CA GLY A 62 -11.38 -23.10 -3.27
C GLY A 62 -11.10 -21.61 -3.04
N TYR A 63 -9.97 -21.27 -2.42
CA TYR A 63 -9.55 -19.89 -2.17
C TYR A 63 -9.10 -19.17 -3.44
N LEU A 64 -8.43 -19.89 -4.34
CA LEU A 64 -8.04 -19.39 -5.67
C LEU A 64 -9.23 -18.89 -6.49
N ALA A 65 -10.40 -19.53 -6.37
CA ALA A 65 -11.62 -19.07 -7.05
C ALA A 65 -12.08 -17.69 -6.54
N HIS A 66 -11.97 -17.44 -5.23
CA HIS A 66 -12.28 -16.13 -4.65
C HIS A 66 -11.25 -15.06 -5.05
N LEU A 67 -9.96 -15.42 -5.06
CA LEU A 67 -8.89 -14.53 -5.51
C LEU A 67 -9.06 -14.12 -6.97
N ARG A 68 -9.44 -15.04 -7.88
CA ARG A 68 -9.69 -14.71 -9.30
C ARG A 68 -10.76 -13.63 -9.47
N ASN A 69 -11.74 -13.57 -8.57
CA ASN A 69 -12.82 -12.58 -8.61
C ASN A 69 -12.43 -11.27 -7.93
N GLY A 70 -11.67 -11.33 -6.83
CA GLY A 70 -11.36 -10.15 -5.99
C GLY A 70 -10.08 -9.43 -6.39
N LEU A 71 -9.06 -10.17 -6.83
CA LEU A 71 -7.72 -9.64 -7.10
C LEU A 71 -7.70 -8.60 -8.22
N PRO A 72 -8.41 -8.75 -9.37
CA PRO A 72 -8.45 -7.70 -10.38
C PRO A 72 -8.98 -6.39 -9.82
N ARG A 73 -10.10 -6.44 -9.08
CA ARG A 73 -10.73 -5.25 -8.49
C ARG A 73 -9.86 -4.60 -7.41
N PHE A 74 -9.10 -5.39 -6.67
CA PHE A 74 -8.12 -4.89 -5.71
C PHE A 74 -6.99 -4.15 -6.42
N VAL A 75 -6.42 -4.73 -7.48
CA VAL A 75 -5.34 -4.12 -8.27
C VAL A 75 -5.82 -2.85 -8.98
N ASP A 76 -7.02 -2.86 -9.54
CA ASP A 76 -7.66 -1.70 -10.19
C ASP A 76 -7.94 -0.55 -9.21
N GLY A 77 -8.02 -0.85 -7.91
CA GLY A 77 -8.23 0.14 -6.85
C GLY A 77 -6.94 0.74 -6.29
N LEU A 78 -5.76 0.29 -6.74
CA LEU A 78 -4.50 0.84 -6.26
C LEU A 78 -4.25 2.23 -6.84
N PRO A 79 -3.48 3.09 -6.13
CA PRO A 79 -3.05 4.38 -6.66
C PRO A 79 -2.34 4.24 -8.01
N GLU A 80 -2.48 5.23 -8.88
CA GLU A 80 -1.80 5.26 -10.18
C GLU A 80 -0.28 5.11 -10.00
N GLY A 81 0.36 4.38 -10.91
CA GLY A 81 1.78 4.07 -10.84
C GLY A 81 2.16 2.97 -9.84
N SER A 82 1.19 2.36 -9.15
CA SER A 82 1.46 1.20 -8.29
C SER A 82 1.92 -0.02 -9.10
N GLU A 83 2.89 -0.75 -8.55
CA GLU A 83 3.43 -1.98 -9.11
C GLU A 83 3.02 -3.18 -8.25
N VAL A 84 2.57 -4.26 -8.88
CA VAL A 84 2.17 -5.49 -8.20
C VAL A 84 2.93 -6.68 -8.78
N GLU A 85 3.59 -7.43 -7.93
CA GLU A 85 4.19 -8.72 -8.25
C GLU A 85 3.35 -9.84 -7.63
N LEU A 86 2.98 -10.83 -8.44
CA LEU A 86 2.28 -12.03 -7.98
C LEU A 86 3.26 -13.20 -7.96
N VAL A 87 3.45 -13.78 -6.78
CA VAL A 87 4.35 -14.92 -6.58
C VAL A 87 3.53 -16.12 -6.13
N PHE A 88 3.49 -17.14 -6.97
CA PHE A 88 2.87 -18.42 -6.63
C PHE A 88 3.91 -19.33 -6.00
N PHE A 89 3.56 -19.94 -4.87
CA PHE A 89 4.42 -20.90 -4.18
C PHE A 89 3.61 -22.14 -3.77
N ALA A 90 4.22 -23.31 -3.86
CA ALA A 90 3.65 -24.54 -3.33
C ALA A 90 4.60 -25.10 -2.28
N ALA A 91 4.12 -25.33 -1.06
CA ALA A 91 4.90 -26.01 -0.06
C ALA A 91 5.01 -27.50 -0.43
N VAL A 92 6.23 -27.99 -0.65
CA VAL A 92 6.47 -29.42 -0.82
C VAL A 92 6.34 -30.07 0.55
N GLY A 93 5.28 -30.87 0.76
CA GLY A 93 5.11 -31.63 1.99
C GLY A 93 6.20 -32.69 2.17
N PRO A 94 6.48 -33.14 3.42
CA PRO A 94 7.55 -34.10 3.71
C PRO A 94 7.41 -35.45 2.99
N ALA A 95 6.22 -35.80 2.49
CA ALA A 95 5.97 -37.02 1.73
C ALA A 95 6.59 -37.03 0.32
N SER A 96 6.94 -35.86 -0.23
CA SER A 96 7.47 -35.77 -1.61
C SER A 96 9.01 -35.92 -1.69
N LEU A 97 9.70 -36.00 -0.56
CA LEU A 97 11.16 -36.22 -0.51
C LEU A 97 11.55 -37.69 -0.57
N SER A 98 10.62 -38.62 -0.32
CA SER A 98 10.86 -40.06 -0.37
C SER A 98 11.05 -40.62 -1.79
N GLY A 99 10.80 -39.82 -2.83
CA GLY A 99 10.97 -40.22 -4.23
C GLY A 99 12.25 -39.72 -4.90
N LEU A 100 13.10 -38.97 -4.20
CA LEU A 100 14.29 -38.30 -4.79
C LEU A 100 15.63 -38.83 -4.28
N VAL A 101 15.62 -39.94 -3.55
CA VAL A 101 16.82 -40.73 -3.25
C VAL A 101 16.56 -42.15 -3.74
N THR A 102 17.02 -42.46 -4.95
CA THR A 102 17.37 -43.82 -5.37
C THR A 102 18.81 -43.78 -5.82
#